data_AF-A0AAU7M7Y2-F1
#
_entry.id   AF-A0AAU7M7Y2-F1
#
_cell.length_a   1.000
_cell.length_b   1.000
_cell.length_c   1.000
_cell.angle_alpha   90.00
_cell.angle_beta   90.00
_cell.angle_gamma   90.00
#
_symmetry.space_group_name_H-M   'P 1'
#
loop_
_entity.id
_entity.type
_entity.pdbx_description
1 polymer ?
#
loop_
_entity_poly.entity_id
_entity_poly.type
_entity_poly.pdbx_seq_one_letter_code
_entity_poly.pdbx_strand_id
1 'polypeptide(L)'
;MELDFERCYRAVDSRDQRFDGWFYTGVTSTGIYCRPSCPAMTPKRQNVRFFPSAAAAQGAGLRACRRCRPDAAPGSPQWDVRADVVGRAMRLIADGVVDRTGVPGLAARLGYTERHLHRMLRAELGAGPLALARAQRAQTARILIETTGLGMAEIAFAAGFGSVRQFNDTVREVYGAAPSELRVGRGGRPAVGGAGTITLRLAYRPPLHAAALLDFLALRALPGVEEVRDGTYRRGLRLPHGPGEVALTPADGHISATLRLADMRDLAPAVARSRRLFDLDADPTAVDDTLAHDPALAESVRTEPGIRLPHAVDGFEMAVRAITTQQISLASARTTLTRLLTAATPTNPGDQEVCVAESAPAGRKPLDQRGEGGARGGGGGLRGFLSAEEVLGLPEGVFGMPAGRREALRGVARAVAEGELDLEPGGDREDAVRRLTALPGIGAWTAGYVAMRALGDPDVLLPTDLAVRRGATALGLPDDPKTLDAYADRWRPWRSYAVIRLWRAA
;
A
#
# COMPACT_ATOMS: atom_id res chain seq x y z
N MET A 1 -30.55 -11.66 25.82
CA MET A 1 -29.88 -12.97 25.76
C MET A 1 -29.24 -13.20 27.11
N GLU A 2 -29.72 -14.17 27.90
CA GLU A 2 -29.04 -14.51 29.17
C GLU A 2 -27.71 -15.18 28.86
N LEU A 3 -26.62 -14.59 29.35
CA LEU A 3 -25.27 -15.12 29.20
C LEU A 3 -25.06 -16.24 30.22
N ASP A 4 -25.42 -17.47 29.84
CA ASP A 4 -25.13 -18.66 30.65
C ASP A 4 -23.62 -18.88 30.78
N PHE A 5 -23.14 -18.96 32.02
CA PHE A 5 -21.71 -19.01 32.32
C PHE A 5 -21.03 -20.24 31.71
N GLU A 6 -21.64 -21.42 31.83
CA GLU A 6 -21.04 -22.66 31.35
C GLU A 6 -20.96 -22.72 29.82
N ARG A 7 -21.98 -22.23 29.12
CA ARG A 7 -21.95 -22.08 27.65
C ARG A 7 -20.89 -21.09 27.20
N CYS A 8 -20.85 -19.90 27.79
CA CYS A 8 -19.86 -18.88 27.45
C CYS A 8 -18.43 -19.35 27.76
N TYR A 9 -18.20 -20.01 28.90
CA TYR A 9 -16.88 -20.51 29.26
C TYR A 9 -16.40 -21.64 28.33
N ARG A 10 -17.29 -22.54 27.90
CA ARG A 10 -16.95 -23.57 26.88
C ARG A 10 -16.58 -22.95 25.55
N ALA A 11 -17.30 -21.93 25.10
CA ALA A 11 -16.98 -21.22 23.85
C ALA A 11 -15.63 -20.50 23.90
N VAL A 12 -15.25 -19.96 25.06
CA VAL A 12 -13.91 -19.38 25.30
C VAL A 12 -12.83 -20.47 25.33
N ASP A 13 -13.09 -21.58 26.01
CA ASP A 13 -12.14 -22.69 26.11
C ASP A 13 -11.85 -23.34 24.75
N SER A 14 -12.89 -23.48 23.91
CA SER A 14 -12.75 -23.92 22.52
C SER A 14 -12.19 -22.84 21.58
N ARG A 15 -12.12 -21.58 22.01
CA ARG A 15 -11.68 -20.41 21.23
C ARG A 15 -12.43 -20.25 19.90
N ASP A 16 -13.75 -20.45 19.95
CA ASP A 16 -14.58 -20.47 18.74
C ASP A 16 -14.93 -19.05 18.28
N GLN A 17 -14.41 -18.68 17.10
CA GLN A 17 -14.59 -17.36 16.49
C GLN A 17 -16.04 -17.03 16.15
N ARG A 18 -16.93 -18.03 16.01
CA ARG A 18 -18.35 -17.79 15.71
C ARG A 18 -19.08 -17.07 16.84
N PHE A 19 -18.53 -17.10 18.05
CA PHE A 19 -19.05 -16.40 19.22
C PHE A 19 -18.43 -15.00 19.40
N ASP A 20 -17.47 -14.60 18.55
CA ASP A 20 -16.94 -13.24 18.58
C ASP A 20 -18.06 -12.23 18.26
N GLY A 21 -18.19 -11.19 19.10
CA GLY A 21 -19.27 -10.21 19.00
C GLY A 21 -20.60 -10.62 19.65
N TRP A 22 -20.76 -11.89 20.07
CA TRP A 22 -21.93 -12.34 20.83
C TRP A 22 -21.81 -12.01 22.32
N PHE A 23 -20.61 -12.14 22.87
CA PHE A 23 -20.29 -11.77 24.24
C PHE A 23 -18.78 -11.52 24.39
N TYR A 24 -18.40 -10.95 25.52
CA TYR A 24 -17.02 -10.60 25.86
C TYR A 24 -16.64 -11.21 27.21
N THR A 25 -15.40 -11.69 27.30
CA THR A 25 -14.86 -12.38 28.48
C THR A 25 -14.04 -11.41 29.30
N GLY A 26 -14.60 -10.91 30.38
CA GLY A 26 -13.87 -10.13 31.38
C GLY A 26 -13.10 -11.01 32.36
N VAL A 27 -11.82 -10.70 32.52
CA VAL A 27 -10.88 -11.39 33.39
C VAL A 27 -10.62 -10.49 34.60
N THR A 28 -11.24 -10.82 35.73
CA THR A 28 -11.24 -9.99 36.93
C THR A 28 -9.86 -9.91 37.59
N SER A 29 -9.04 -10.96 37.46
CA SER A 29 -7.69 -10.99 38.00
C SER A 29 -6.70 -10.07 37.29
N THR A 30 -6.95 -9.73 36.01
CA THR A 30 -6.06 -8.88 35.21
C THR A 30 -6.69 -7.55 34.81
N GLY A 31 -7.98 -7.36 35.09
CA GLY A 31 -8.72 -6.16 34.68
C GLY A 31 -8.87 -6.04 33.17
N ILE A 32 -8.91 -7.16 32.43
CA ILE A 32 -8.93 -7.17 30.96
C ILE A 32 -10.19 -7.85 30.45
N TYR A 33 -10.83 -7.33 29.41
CA TYR A 33 -11.83 -8.10 28.66
C TYR A 33 -11.33 -8.53 27.28
N CYS A 34 -11.79 -9.71 26.83
CA CYS A 34 -11.34 -10.41 25.64
C CYS A 34 -12.52 -10.86 24.78
N ARG A 35 -12.27 -11.20 23.52
CA ARG A 35 -13.19 -11.99 22.70
C ARG A 35 -13.16 -13.48 23.06
N PRO A 36 -14.21 -14.25 22.78
CA PRO A 36 -14.22 -15.70 22.94
C PRO A 36 -13.08 -16.41 22.19
N SER A 37 -12.73 -15.95 20.99
CA SER A 37 -11.62 -16.50 20.20
C SER A 37 -10.21 -16.15 20.70
N CYS A 38 -10.08 -15.42 21.80
CA CYS A 38 -8.80 -14.86 22.23
C CYS A 38 -7.71 -15.96 22.36
N PRO A 39 -6.55 -15.81 21.71
CA PRO A 39 -5.47 -16.81 21.78
C PRO A 39 -4.70 -16.80 23.10
N ALA A 40 -5.10 -15.98 24.07
CA ALA A 40 -4.56 -16.01 25.42
C ALA A 40 -4.87 -17.34 26.11
N MET A 41 -4.13 -17.64 27.18
CA MET A 41 -4.45 -18.77 28.04
C MET A 41 -5.84 -18.55 28.65
N THR A 42 -6.72 -19.55 28.55
CA THR A 42 -8.08 -19.47 29.10
C THR A 42 -8.00 -19.24 30.61
N PRO A 43 -8.53 -18.12 31.14
CA PRO A 43 -8.44 -17.81 32.56
C PRO A 43 -9.24 -18.81 33.40
N LYS A 44 -8.83 -19.03 34.66
CA LYS A 44 -9.57 -19.89 35.59
C LYS A 44 -11.00 -19.38 35.78
N ARG A 45 -11.97 -20.30 35.86
CA ARG A 45 -13.41 -20.01 36.02
C ARG A 45 -13.72 -18.91 37.03
N GLN A 46 -13.11 -18.99 38.23
CA GLN A 46 -13.29 -18.01 39.31
C GLN A 46 -12.89 -16.56 38.96
N ASN A 47 -12.06 -16.37 37.93
CA ASN A 47 -11.56 -15.06 37.49
C ASN A 47 -12.27 -14.54 36.24
N VAL A 48 -13.38 -15.15 35.82
CA VAL A 48 -14.08 -14.82 34.57
C VAL A 48 -15.48 -14.27 34.85
N ARG A 49 -15.86 -13.23 34.12
CA ARG A 49 -17.22 -12.69 34.00
C ARG A 49 -17.52 -12.42 32.53
N PHE A 50 -18.78 -12.60 32.11
CA PHE A 50 -19.17 -12.38 30.71
C PHE A 50 -20.00 -11.11 30.57
N PHE A 51 -19.82 -10.42 29.45
CA PHE A 51 -20.46 -9.15 29.13
C PHE A 51 -21.12 -9.22 27.74
N PRO A 52 -22.30 -8.62 27.55
CA PRO A 52 -23.01 -8.68 26.28
C PRO A 52 -22.41 -7.75 25.22
N SER A 53 -21.56 -6.80 25.61
CA SER A 53 -20.88 -5.88 24.72
C SER A 53 -19.54 -5.41 25.28
N ALA A 54 -18.66 -4.92 24.40
CA ALA A 54 -17.41 -4.29 24.78
C ALA A 54 -17.64 -3.08 25.70
N ALA A 55 -18.67 -2.28 25.41
CA ALA A 55 -19.08 -1.15 26.23
C ALA A 55 -19.49 -1.57 27.65
N ALA A 56 -20.22 -2.68 27.80
CA ALA A 56 -20.59 -3.20 29.12
C ALA A 56 -19.36 -3.66 29.92
N ALA A 57 -18.38 -4.28 29.27
CA ALA A 57 -17.13 -4.67 29.92
C ALA A 57 -16.28 -3.46 30.35
N GLN A 58 -16.23 -2.41 29.53
CA GLN A 58 -15.56 -1.15 29.85
C GLN A 58 -16.25 -0.40 31.00
N GLY A 59 -17.59 -0.36 31.00
CA GLY A 59 -18.37 0.20 32.10
C GLY A 59 -18.14 -0.52 33.43
N ALA A 60 -17.73 -1.79 33.39
CA ALA A 60 -17.31 -2.56 34.56
C ALA A 60 -15.82 -2.35 34.96
N GLY A 61 -15.14 -1.37 34.36
CA GLY A 61 -13.75 -1.02 34.67
C GLY A 61 -12.69 -1.91 34.02
N LEU A 62 -13.07 -2.75 33.06
CA LEU A 62 -12.13 -3.65 32.37
C LEU A 62 -11.55 -2.99 31.12
N ARG A 63 -10.24 -3.16 30.91
CA ARG A 63 -9.53 -2.67 29.72
C ARG A 63 -9.59 -3.68 28.58
N ALA A 64 -9.63 -3.22 27.34
CA ALA A 64 -9.57 -4.10 26.17
C ALA A 64 -8.26 -4.90 26.10
N CYS A 65 -8.37 -6.19 25.80
CA CYS A 65 -7.23 -7.07 25.59
C CYS A 65 -6.42 -6.63 24.37
N ARG A 66 -5.13 -6.33 24.58
CA ARG A 66 -4.23 -5.89 23.49
C ARG A 66 -4.01 -6.96 22.42
N ARG A 67 -4.27 -8.23 22.75
CA ARG A 67 -3.99 -9.38 21.89
C ARG A 67 -5.13 -9.72 20.95
N CYS A 68 -6.37 -9.65 21.43
CA CYS A 68 -7.55 -9.91 20.61
C CYS A 68 -8.35 -8.65 20.32
N ARG A 69 -7.89 -7.44 20.64
CA ARG A 69 -8.50 -6.14 20.25
C ARG A 69 -10.04 -6.17 20.18
N PRO A 70 -10.72 -6.55 21.27
CA PRO A 70 -12.19 -6.70 21.28
C PRO A 70 -12.95 -5.38 21.05
N ASP A 71 -12.23 -4.26 21.15
CA ASP A 71 -12.65 -2.87 20.93
C ASP A 71 -12.57 -2.40 19.48
N ALA A 72 -12.00 -3.19 18.56
CA ALA A 72 -11.98 -2.88 17.15
C ALA A 72 -13.40 -2.94 16.53
N ALA A 73 -13.62 -2.24 15.40
CA ALA A 73 -14.89 -2.32 14.68
C ALA A 73 -15.03 -3.65 13.91
N PRO A 74 -16.18 -4.32 13.89
CA PRO A 74 -16.41 -5.54 13.11
C PRO A 74 -15.95 -5.40 11.65
N GLY A 75 -15.15 -6.34 11.16
CA GLY A 75 -14.62 -6.35 9.79
C GLY A 75 -13.39 -5.46 9.55
N SER A 76 -12.93 -4.68 10.56
CA SER A 76 -11.66 -3.96 10.45
C SER A 76 -10.45 -4.94 10.50
N PRO A 77 -9.28 -4.59 9.93
CA PRO A 77 -8.07 -5.41 10.06
C PRO A 77 -7.69 -5.68 11.52
N GLN A 78 -8.03 -4.75 12.42
CA GLN A 78 -7.80 -4.83 13.86
C GLN A 78 -8.79 -5.80 14.54
N TRP A 79 -9.94 -6.04 13.91
CA TRP A 79 -10.93 -7.04 14.34
C TRP A 79 -10.44 -8.46 14.10
N ASP A 80 -9.81 -8.76 12.97
CA ASP A 80 -9.24 -10.08 12.73
C ASP A 80 -7.71 -10.04 12.57
N VAL A 81 -7.01 -10.06 13.71
CA VAL A 81 -5.55 -10.08 13.77
C VAL A 81 -4.97 -11.27 12.99
N ARG A 82 -5.66 -12.42 12.90
CA ARG A 82 -5.16 -13.56 12.13
C ARG A 82 -5.32 -13.32 10.65
N ALA A 83 -6.50 -12.86 10.20
CA ALA A 83 -6.71 -12.50 8.81
C ALA A 83 -5.79 -11.36 8.35
N ASP A 84 -5.49 -10.38 9.22
CA ASP A 84 -4.53 -9.32 8.93
C ASP A 84 -3.12 -9.90 8.72
N VAL A 85 -2.63 -10.74 9.63
CA VAL A 85 -1.30 -11.37 9.50
C VAL A 85 -1.22 -12.24 8.24
N VAL A 86 -2.28 -12.98 7.92
CA VAL A 86 -2.36 -13.78 6.69
C VAL A 86 -2.36 -12.88 5.45
N GLY A 87 -3.15 -11.80 5.45
CA GLY A 87 -3.18 -10.82 4.37
C GLY A 87 -1.83 -10.12 4.16
N ARG A 88 -1.15 -9.75 5.25
CA ARG A 88 0.21 -9.18 5.23
C ARG A 88 1.21 -10.19 4.68
N ALA A 89 1.15 -11.45 5.13
CA ALA A 89 1.99 -12.52 4.61
C ALA A 89 1.80 -12.69 3.10
N MET A 90 0.56 -12.71 2.60
CA MET A 90 0.28 -12.79 1.17
C MET A 90 0.83 -11.60 0.39
N ARG A 91 0.78 -10.37 0.93
CA ARG A 91 1.39 -9.18 0.30
C ARG A 91 2.92 -9.26 0.24
N LEU A 92 3.56 -9.77 1.30
CA LEU A 92 5.02 -9.96 1.32
C LEU A 92 5.47 -11.11 0.41
N ILE A 93 4.69 -12.19 0.33
CA ILE A 93 4.91 -13.28 -0.63
C ILE A 93 4.73 -12.73 -2.05
N ALA A 94 3.70 -11.92 -2.29
CA ALA A 94 3.45 -11.23 -3.56
C ALA A 94 4.63 -10.36 -4.01
N ASP A 95 5.19 -9.59 -3.08
CA ASP A 95 6.39 -8.78 -3.30
C ASP A 95 7.68 -9.62 -3.40
N GLY A 96 7.65 -10.95 -3.24
CA GLY A 96 8.78 -11.84 -3.45
C GLY A 96 9.69 -12.02 -2.22
N VAL A 97 9.23 -11.70 -1.01
CA VAL A 97 10.04 -11.82 0.22
C VAL A 97 10.51 -13.27 0.45
N VAL A 98 9.66 -14.27 0.23
CA VAL A 98 10.02 -15.68 0.42
C VAL A 98 11.13 -16.11 -0.53
N ASP A 99 11.16 -15.57 -1.75
CA ASP A 99 12.19 -15.92 -2.73
C ASP A 99 13.54 -15.26 -2.39
N ARG A 100 13.52 -14.07 -1.77
CA ARG A 100 14.72 -13.34 -1.37
C ARG A 100 15.33 -13.84 -0.06
N THR A 101 14.51 -14.00 0.97
CA THR A 101 14.97 -14.23 2.35
C THR A 101 14.37 -15.48 3.00
N GLY A 102 13.66 -16.30 2.23
CA GLY A 102 13.05 -17.54 2.70
C GLY A 102 11.87 -17.31 3.67
N VAL A 103 11.36 -18.42 4.20
CA VAL A 103 10.38 -18.40 5.29
C VAL A 103 10.91 -17.72 6.56
N PRO A 104 12.20 -17.87 6.95
CA PRO A 104 12.73 -17.17 8.12
C PRO A 104 12.59 -15.64 7.98
N GLY A 105 12.93 -15.08 6.82
CA GLY A 105 12.82 -13.64 6.59
C GLY A 105 11.38 -13.13 6.53
N LEU A 106 10.45 -13.92 5.98
CA LEU A 106 9.01 -13.60 6.05
C LEU A 106 8.50 -13.59 7.50
N ALA A 107 8.88 -14.60 8.28
CA ALA A 107 8.45 -14.75 9.67
C ALA A 107 9.01 -13.62 10.57
N ALA A 108 10.28 -13.26 10.37
CA ALA A 108 10.92 -12.13 11.06
C ALA A 108 10.18 -10.81 10.80
N ARG A 109 9.87 -10.49 9.53
CA ARG A 109 9.11 -9.27 9.18
C ARG A 109 7.71 -9.21 9.79
N LEU A 110 7.05 -10.36 9.91
CA LEU A 110 5.73 -10.45 10.52
C LEU A 110 5.78 -10.50 12.05
N GLY A 111 6.97 -10.61 12.67
CA GLY A 111 7.13 -10.71 14.12
C GLY A 111 6.72 -12.06 14.71
N TYR A 112 6.80 -13.14 13.92
CA TYR A 112 6.41 -14.49 14.35
C TYR A 112 7.51 -15.52 14.12
N THR A 113 7.48 -16.61 14.89
CA THR A 113 8.29 -17.81 14.55
C THR A 113 7.76 -18.48 13.29
N GLU A 114 8.63 -19.13 12.51
CA GLU A 114 8.24 -19.87 11.29
C GLU A 114 7.13 -20.89 11.55
N ARG A 115 7.24 -21.65 12.64
CA ARG A 115 6.23 -22.67 13.03
C ARG A 115 4.86 -22.04 13.27
N HIS A 116 4.83 -20.88 13.93
CA HIS A 116 3.57 -20.18 14.21
C HIS A 116 2.94 -19.65 12.93
N LEU A 117 3.74 -19.01 12.07
CA LEU A 117 3.32 -18.50 10.77
C LEU A 117 2.77 -19.61 9.87
N HIS A 118 3.49 -20.73 9.78
CA HIS A 118 3.06 -21.89 8.99
C HIS A 118 1.70 -22.42 9.46
N ARG A 119 1.49 -22.52 10.77
CA ARG A 119 0.22 -23.00 11.34
C ARG A 119 -0.93 -22.03 11.03
N MET A 120 -0.70 -20.72 11.12
CA MET A 120 -1.74 -19.72 10.79
C MET A 120 -2.12 -19.79 9.32
N LEU A 121 -1.14 -19.75 8.41
CA LEU A 121 -1.42 -19.82 6.97
C LEU A 121 -2.09 -21.13 6.57
N ARG A 122 -1.69 -22.26 7.16
CA ARG A 122 -2.34 -23.55 6.89
C ARG A 122 -3.77 -23.62 7.42
N ALA A 123 -4.05 -22.98 8.56
CA ALA A 123 -5.39 -22.94 9.12
C ALA A 123 -6.35 -22.09 8.26
N GLU A 124 -5.89 -20.93 7.79
CA GLU A 124 -6.73 -19.97 7.07
C GLU A 124 -6.76 -20.22 5.54
N LEU A 125 -5.64 -20.59 4.94
CA LEU A 125 -5.48 -20.75 3.49
C LEU A 125 -5.24 -22.20 3.05
N GLY A 126 -5.17 -23.15 3.98
CA GLY A 126 -4.91 -24.57 3.69
C GLY A 126 -3.45 -24.90 3.33
N ALA A 127 -2.58 -23.90 3.17
CA ALA A 127 -1.21 -24.06 2.69
C ALA A 127 -0.18 -23.27 3.51
N GLY A 128 1.05 -23.77 3.57
CA GLY A 128 2.17 -23.08 4.23
C GLY A 128 2.86 -22.06 3.29
N PRO A 129 3.74 -21.19 3.84
CA PRO A 129 4.41 -20.13 3.09
C PRO A 129 5.08 -20.57 1.78
N LEU A 130 5.83 -21.68 1.79
CA LEU A 130 6.54 -22.19 0.61
C LEU A 130 5.58 -22.65 -0.49
N ALA A 131 4.46 -23.29 -0.11
CA ALA A 131 3.45 -23.74 -1.06
C ALA A 131 2.72 -22.54 -1.69
N LEU A 132 2.41 -21.52 -0.88
CA LEU A 132 1.82 -20.27 -1.37
C LEU A 132 2.75 -19.53 -2.34
N ALA A 133 4.03 -19.40 -2.00
CA ALA A 133 5.03 -18.81 -2.89
C ALA A 133 5.20 -19.62 -4.19
N ARG A 134 5.21 -20.96 -4.10
CA ARG A 134 5.27 -21.83 -5.27
C ARG A 134 4.05 -21.65 -6.19
N ALA A 135 2.85 -21.57 -5.61
CA ALA A 135 1.62 -21.33 -6.36
C ALA A 135 1.65 -19.97 -7.07
N GLN A 136 2.13 -18.93 -6.40
CA GLN A 136 2.30 -17.62 -7.03
C GLN A 136 3.29 -17.66 -8.19
N ARG A 137 4.46 -18.32 -8.03
CA ARG A 137 5.42 -18.47 -9.13
C ARG A 137 4.81 -19.22 -10.31
N ALA A 138 4.06 -20.29 -10.06
CA ALA A 138 3.34 -21.02 -11.10
C ALA A 138 2.31 -20.12 -11.82
N GLN A 139 1.61 -19.26 -11.09
CA GLN A 139 0.66 -18.29 -11.67
C GLN A 139 1.37 -17.24 -12.54
N THR A 140 2.47 -16.65 -12.05
CA THR A 140 3.28 -15.70 -12.82
C THR A 140 3.83 -16.34 -14.09
N ALA A 141 4.36 -17.57 -13.97
CA ALA A 141 4.82 -18.37 -15.10
C ALA A 141 3.72 -18.56 -16.15
N ARG A 142 2.52 -18.97 -15.74
CA ARG A 142 1.39 -19.17 -16.65
C ARG A 142 1.02 -17.89 -17.39
N ILE A 143 0.88 -16.77 -16.67
CA ILE A 143 0.60 -15.46 -17.27
C ILE A 143 1.66 -15.13 -18.31
N LEU A 144 2.95 -15.34 -18.02
CA LEU A 144 4.02 -15.07 -18.96
C LEU A 144 3.99 -15.99 -20.18
N ILE A 145 3.67 -17.27 -20.00
CA ILE A 145 3.56 -18.23 -21.11
C ILE A 145 2.42 -17.84 -22.06
N GLU A 146 1.28 -17.45 -21.50
CA GLU A 146 0.04 -17.14 -22.23
C GLU A 146 0.06 -15.74 -22.87
N THR A 147 0.72 -14.76 -22.23
CA THR A 147 0.64 -13.36 -22.64
C THR A 147 1.91 -12.81 -23.29
N THR A 148 3.02 -13.56 -23.28
CA THR A 148 4.31 -13.07 -23.80
C THR A 148 5.00 -14.04 -24.77
N GLY A 149 5.86 -13.49 -25.63
CA GLY A 149 6.72 -14.26 -26.55
C GLY A 149 8.05 -14.74 -25.97
N LEU A 150 8.29 -14.60 -24.66
CA LEU A 150 9.57 -14.94 -24.01
C LEU A 150 9.93 -16.42 -24.14
N GLY A 151 11.22 -16.74 -24.13
CA GLY A 151 11.71 -18.12 -24.03
C GLY A 151 11.35 -18.75 -22.68
N MET A 152 11.11 -20.06 -22.64
CA MET A 152 10.72 -20.77 -21.39
C MET A 152 11.76 -20.62 -20.27
N ALA A 153 13.05 -20.55 -20.62
CA ALA A 153 14.10 -20.29 -19.65
C ALA A 153 14.00 -18.88 -19.04
N GLU A 154 13.74 -17.87 -19.86
CA GLU A 154 13.53 -16.49 -19.40
C GLU A 154 12.29 -16.39 -18.50
N ILE A 155 11.20 -17.06 -18.90
CA ILE A 155 9.96 -17.15 -18.12
C ILE A 155 10.22 -17.79 -16.75
N ALA A 156 11.01 -18.87 -16.69
CA ALA A 156 11.34 -19.54 -15.44
C ALA A 156 12.00 -18.56 -14.44
N PHE A 157 13.02 -17.84 -14.87
CA PHE A 157 13.71 -16.88 -14.01
C PHE A 157 12.84 -15.64 -13.69
N ALA A 158 12.07 -15.15 -14.66
CA ALA A 158 11.14 -14.02 -14.45
C ALA A 158 10.01 -14.35 -13.47
N ALA A 159 9.55 -15.61 -13.45
CA ALA A 159 8.59 -16.11 -12.49
C ALA A 159 9.21 -16.46 -11.13
N GLY A 160 10.52 -16.22 -10.93
CA GLY A 160 11.21 -16.41 -9.65
C GLY A 160 11.68 -17.85 -9.37
N PHE A 161 11.75 -18.73 -10.38
CA PHE A 161 12.31 -20.07 -10.19
C PHE A 161 13.83 -20.04 -10.16
N GLY A 162 14.43 -20.82 -9.25
CA GLY A 162 15.90 -20.96 -9.16
C GLY A 162 16.51 -21.82 -10.27
N SER A 163 15.69 -22.60 -10.98
CA SER A 163 16.13 -23.36 -12.15
C SER A 163 14.97 -23.67 -13.11
N VAL A 164 15.30 -23.84 -14.39
CA VAL A 164 14.34 -24.27 -15.43
C VAL A 164 13.74 -25.65 -15.11
N ARG A 165 14.51 -26.54 -14.48
CA ARG A 165 14.02 -27.85 -14.03
C ARG A 165 12.89 -27.70 -13.00
N GLN A 166 13.12 -26.90 -11.96
CA GLN A 166 12.12 -26.65 -10.92
C GLN A 166 10.85 -25.99 -11.48
N PHE A 167 11.02 -25.08 -12.44
CA PHE A 167 9.93 -24.48 -13.20
C PHE A 167 9.10 -25.53 -13.94
N ASN A 168 9.74 -26.37 -14.76
CA ASN A 168 9.07 -27.42 -15.52
C ASN A 168 8.30 -28.38 -14.60
N ASP A 169 8.95 -28.82 -13.51
CA ASP A 169 8.37 -29.74 -12.54
C ASP A 169 7.15 -29.10 -11.84
N THR A 170 7.26 -27.82 -11.45
CA THR A 170 6.17 -27.09 -10.79
C THR A 170 4.99 -26.81 -11.70
N VAL A 171 5.23 -26.36 -12.93
CA VAL A 171 4.16 -26.09 -13.91
C VAL A 171 3.40 -27.38 -14.24
N ARG A 172 4.12 -28.50 -14.43
CA ARG A 172 3.50 -29.80 -14.67
C ARG A 172 2.68 -30.28 -13.48
N GLU A 173 3.20 -30.12 -12.26
CA GLU A 173 2.49 -30.50 -11.04
C GLU A 173 1.21 -29.66 -10.82
N VAL A 174 1.27 -28.35 -11.06
CA VAL A 174 0.15 -27.42 -10.79
C VAL A 174 -0.91 -27.43 -11.88
N TYR A 175 -0.52 -27.51 -13.16
CA TYR A 175 -1.43 -27.37 -14.30
C TYR A 175 -1.66 -28.65 -15.09
N GLY A 176 -0.95 -29.74 -14.77
CA GLY A 176 -1.09 -31.02 -15.47
C GLY A 176 -0.55 -31.04 -16.91
N ALA A 177 0.11 -29.98 -17.35
CA ALA A 177 0.65 -29.81 -18.71
C ALA A 177 2.08 -29.29 -18.68
N ALA A 178 2.85 -29.60 -19.72
CA ALA A 178 4.18 -29.01 -19.88
C ALA A 178 4.07 -27.51 -20.16
N PRO A 179 5.04 -26.67 -19.73
CA PRO A 179 4.99 -25.23 -19.97
C PRO A 179 4.80 -24.83 -21.44
N SER A 180 5.38 -25.60 -22.38
CA SER A 180 5.23 -25.37 -23.82
C SER A 180 3.80 -25.59 -24.32
N GLU A 181 3.04 -26.49 -23.68
CA GLU A 181 1.66 -26.81 -24.06
C GLU A 181 0.68 -25.75 -23.59
N LEU A 182 1.00 -25.03 -22.50
CA LEU A 182 0.21 -23.90 -22.02
C LEU A 182 0.24 -22.68 -22.97
N ARG A 183 1.18 -22.66 -23.93
CA ARG A 183 1.28 -21.58 -24.92
C ARG A 183 0.25 -21.81 -26.04
N VAL A 184 -0.91 -21.20 -25.90
CA VAL A 184 -1.99 -21.27 -26.90
C VAL A 184 -1.86 -20.07 -27.86
N GLY A 185 -1.19 -20.27 -28.99
CA GLY A 185 -1.06 -19.29 -30.08
C GLY A 185 0.35 -18.71 -30.26
N ARG A 186 0.75 -18.52 -31.53
CA ARG A 186 1.99 -17.82 -31.91
C ARG A 186 1.84 -16.32 -31.62
N GLY A 187 2.01 -15.91 -30.36
CA GLY A 187 2.30 -14.51 -30.03
C GLY A 187 3.53 -14.06 -30.83
N GLY A 188 3.43 -12.89 -31.47
CA GLY A 188 4.43 -12.37 -32.40
C GLY A 188 5.86 -12.40 -31.85
N ARG A 189 6.84 -12.50 -32.77
CA ARG A 189 8.29 -12.49 -32.47
C ARG A 189 8.63 -11.42 -31.43
N PRO A 190 9.50 -11.70 -30.45
CA PRO A 190 9.95 -10.69 -29.50
C PRO A 190 10.58 -9.52 -30.27
N ALA A 191 10.16 -8.30 -29.97
CA ALA A 191 10.98 -7.14 -30.25
C ALA A 191 12.19 -7.21 -29.32
N VAL A 192 13.28 -7.78 -29.82
CA VAL A 192 14.56 -7.85 -29.10
C VAL A 192 15.13 -6.43 -29.03
N GLY A 193 15.12 -5.84 -27.85
CA GLY A 193 15.85 -4.62 -27.50
C GLY A 193 16.31 -4.74 -26.05
N GLY A 194 17.60 -4.52 -25.81
CA GLY A 194 18.28 -4.78 -24.53
C GLY A 194 17.60 -4.17 -23.29
N ALA A 195 17.82 -4.82 -22.14
CA ALA A 195 17.06 -4.70 -20.89
C ALA A 195 15.58 -5.15 -21.02
N GLY A 196 15.23 -6.18 -20.25
CA GLY A 196 14.03 -7.02 -20.45
C GLY A 196 12.71 -6.27 -20.35
N THR A 197 12.21 -5.82 -21.50
CA THR A 197 10.90 -5.17 -21.61
C THR A 197 9.79 -6.21 -21.75
N ILE A 198 8.74 -6.13 -20.94
CA ILE A 198 7.59 -7.03 -20.97
C ILE A 198 6.30 -6.23 -20.90
N THR A 199 5.32 -6.57 -21.73
CA THR A 199 3.95 -6.04 -21.61
C THR A 199 3.02 -7.11 -21.03
N LEU A 200 2.28 -6.76 -19.98
CA LEU A 200 1.33 -7.61 -19.29
C LEU A 200 -0.06 -6.95 -19.23
N ARG A 201 -1.10 -7.79 -19.15
CA ARG A 201 -2.47 -7.34 -18.88
C ARG A 201 -2.77 -7.52 -17.40
N LEU A 202 -2.89 -6.43 -16.65
CA LEU A 202 -3.25 -6.47 -15.24
C LEU A 202 -4.76 -6.33 -15.11
N ALA A 203 -5.45 -7.45 -14.86
CA ALA A 203 -6.89 -7.45 -14.62
C ALA A 203 -7.24 -6.68 -13.34
N TYR A 204 -8.40 -6.02 -13.35
CA TYR A 204 -9.01 -5.37 -12.20
C TYR A 204 -10.49 -5.77 -12.10
N ARG A 205 -11.09 -5.61 -10.92
CA ARG A 205 -12.54 -5.78 -10.76
C ARG A 205 -13.26 -4.50 -11.21
N PRO A 206 -14.09 -4.48 -12.26
CA PRO A 206 -14.83 -3.28 -12.65
C PRO A 206 -15.87 -2.89 -11.59
N PRO A 207 -16.30 -1.62 -11.51
CA PRO A 207 -15.85 -0.48 -12.33
C PRO A 207 -14.49 0.10 -11.92
N LEU A 208 -13.86 0.84 -12.84
CA LEU A 208 -12.65 1.63 -12.59
C LEU A 208 -12.81 3.04 -13.16
N HIS A 209 -12.74 4.05 -12.30
CA HIS A 209 -12.75 5.45 -12.73
C HIS A 209 -11.33 5.93 -13.12
N ALA A 210 -10.84 5.47 -14.27
CA ALA A 210 -9.45 5.64 -14.70
C ALA A 210 -8.99 7.11 -14.82
N ALA A 211 -9.84 8.01 -15.30
CA ALA A 211 -9.50 9.43 -15.45
C ALA A 211 -9.13 10.06 -14.09
N ALA A 212 -9.99 9.89 -13.08
CA ALA A 212 -9.74 10.34 -11.71
C ALA A 212 -8.43 9.80 -11.12
N LEU A 213 -8.11 8.53 -11.39
CA LEU A 213 -6.86 7.92 -10.94
C LEU A 213 -5.64 8.58 -11.60
N LEU A 214 -5.68 8.79 -12.92
CA LEU A 214 -4.60 9.44 -13.66
C LEU A 214 -4.44 10.92 -13.28
N ASP A 215 -5.53 11.67 -13.13
CA ASP A 215 -5.52 13.07 -12.69
C ASP A 215 -4.87 13.21 -11.32
N PHE A 216 -5.23 12.30 -10.40
CA PHE A 216 -4.68 12.28 -9.06
C PHE A 216 -3.16 12.08 -9.05
N LEU A 217 -2.66 11.16 -9.89
CA LEU A 217 -1.24 10.86 -10.04
C LEU A 217 -0.51 12.00 -10.77
N ALA A 218 -1.09 12.55 -11.84
CA ALA A 218 -0.53 13.65 -12.62
C ALA A 218 -0.24 14.89 -11.76
N LEU A 219 -1.18 15.25 -10.88
CA LEU A 219 -1.04 16.39 -9.97
C LEU A 219 0.19 16.27 -9.04
N ARG A 220 0.59 15.03 -8.72
CA ARG A 220 1.64 14.69 -7.75
C ARG A 220 2.95 14.19 -8.39
N ALA A 221 3.00 14.10 -9.71
CA ALA A 221 4.13 13.57 -10.46
C ALA A 221 5.41 14.39 -10.22
N LEU A 222 6.52 13.71 -9.96
CA LEU A 222 7.84 14.32 -9.83
C LEU A 222 8.65 14.16 -11.13
N PRO A 223 9.17 15.26 -11.71
CA PRO A 223 10.01 15.19 -12.90
C PRO A 223 11.18 14.20 -12.73
N GLY A 224 11.41 13.36 -13.75
CA GLY A 224 12.45 12.33 -13.74
C GLY A 224 12.12 11.05 -12.96
N VAL A 225 11.02 11.04 -12.18
CA VAL A 225 10.54 9.85 -11.45
C VAL A 225 9.21 9.37 -11.99
N GLU A 226 8.29 10.29 -12.28
CA GLU A 226 6.92 10.00 -12.72
C GLU A 226 6.50 10.98 -13.82
N GLU A 227 5.70 10.50 -14.75
CA GLU A 227 4.99 11.34 -15.71
C GLU A 227 3.62 10.74 -16.05
N VAL A 228 2.66 11.61 -16.39
CA VAL A 228 1.40 11.20 -17.01
C VAL A 228 1.36 11.86 -18.37
N ARG A 229 1.29 11.04 -19.42
CA ARG A 229 1.29 11.50 -20.80
C ARG A 229 0.43 10.57 -21.65
N ASP A 230 -0.41 11.14 -22.51
CA ASP A 230 -1.23 10.40 -23.48
C ASP A 230 -2.07 9.27 -22.82
N GLY A 231 -2.72 9.57 -21.70
CA GLY A 231 -3.54 8.61 -20.95
C GLY A 231 -2.74 7.48 -20.26
N THR A 232 -1.42 7.59 -20.20
CA THR A 232 -0.52 6.60 -19.61
C THR A 232 0.25 7.20 -18.46
N TYR A 233 0.24 6.54 -17.31
CA TYR A 233 1.12 6.87 -16.19
C TYR A 233 2.42 6.07 -16.31
N ARG A 234 3.56 6.75 -16.24
CA ARG A 234 4.88 6.13 -16.27
C ARG A 234 5.64 6.47 -15.00
N ARG A 235 6.42 5.53 -14.48
CA ARG A 235 7.32 5.79 -13.36
C ARG A 235 8.55 4.91 -13.35
N GLY A 236 9.62 5.44 -12.75
CA GLY A 236 10.74 4.63 -12.29
C GLY A 236 10.40 3.90 -10.98
N LEU A 237 11.04 2.75 -10.81
CA LEU A 237 10.92 1.83 -9.69
C LEU A 237 12.31 1.50 -9.15
N ARG A 238 12.47 1.52 -7.83
CA ARG A 238 13.56 0.80 -7.17
C ARG A 238 13.09 -0.62 -6.93
N LEU A 239 13.77 -1.62 -7.48
CA LEU A 239 13.43 -3.01 -7.29
C LEU A 239 14.60 -3.76 -6.63
N PRO A 240 14.37 -4.95 -6.05
CA PRO A 240 15.39 -5.65 -5.27
C PRO A 240 16.70 -5.94 -6.00
N HIS A 241 16.67 -6.21 -7.31
CA HIS A 241 17.86 -6.58 -8.09
C HIS A 241 18.32 -5.47 -9.05
N GLY A 242 17.59 -4.36 -9.15
CA GLY A 242 18.01 -3.21 -9.95
C GLY A 242 16.90 -2.19 -10.17
N PRO A 243 17.16 -1.14 -10.97
CA PRO A 243 16.13 -0.21 -11.38
C PRO A 243 15.14 -0.86 -12.35
N GLY A 244 13.90 -0.37 -12.34
CA GLY A 244 12.91 -0.66 -13.36
C GLY A 244 12.10 0.57 -13.73
N GLU A 245 11.39 0.49 -14.85
CA GLU A 245 10.39 1.47 -15.26
C GLU A 245 9.09 0.74 -15.56
N VAL A 246 7.96 1.36 -15.25
CA VAL A 246 6.64 0.85 -15.63
C VAL A 246 5.81 1.92 -16.31
N ALA A 247 5.13 1.55 -17.39
CA ALA A 247 4.08 2.32 -18.05
C ALA A 247 2.74 1.60 -17.86
N LEU A 248 1.76 2.29 -17.30
CA LEU A 248 0.42 1.78 -16.97
C LEU A 248 -0.63 2.57 -17.75
N THR A 249 -1.26 1.90 -18.72
CA THR A 249 -2.30 2.47 -19.59
C THR A 249 -3.63 1.78 -19.30
N PRO A 250 -4.66 2.49 -18.81
CA PRO A 250 -6.00 1.94 -18.69
C PRO A 250 -6.54 1.48 -20.05
N ALA A 251 -7.10 0.28 -20.07
CA ALA A 251 -7.76 -0.32 -21.22
C ALA A 251 -9.07 -0.99 -20.78
N ASP A 252 -9.83 -1.51 -21.74
CA ASP A 252 -11.11 -2.16 -21.44
C ASP A 252 -10.89 -3.46 -20.64
N GLY A 253 -11.44 -3.54 -19.43
CA GLY A 253 -11.33 -4.66 -18.49
C GLY A 253 -9.94 -4.94 -17.91
N HIS A 254 -8.91 -4.15 -18.21
CA HIS A 254 -7.55 -4.36 -17.67
C HIS A 254 -6.67 -3.08 -17.75
N ILE A 255 -5.54 -3.08 -17.04
CA ILE A 255 -4.45 -2.12 -17.27
C ILE A 255 -3.38 -2.78 -18.12
N SER A 256 -3.00 -2.17 -19.24
CA SER A 256 -1.80 -2.57 -19.99
C SER A 256 -0.57 -2.06 -19.25
N ALA A 257 0.27 -2.97 -18.78
CA ALA A 257 1.48 -2.67 -18.03
C ALA A 257 2.72 -3.06 -18.82
N THR A 258 3.47 -2.07 -19.31
CA THR A 258 4.77 -2.30 -19.95
C THR A 258 5.88 -2.02 -18.94
N LEU A 259 6.62 -3.06 -18.55
CA LEU A 259 7.71 -3.01 -17.59
C LEU A 259 9.04 -3.09 -18.33
N ARG A 260 9.99 -2.21 -18.02
CA ARG A 260 11.40 -2.30 -18.43
C ARG A 260 12.22 -2.60 -17.19
N LEU A 261 12.79 -3.80 -17.10
CA LEU A 261 13.49 -4.25 -15.89
C LEU A 261 14.98 -4.41 -16.16
N ALA A 262 15.82 -3.96 -15.23
CA ALA A 262 17.25 -4.29 -15.26
C ALA A 262 17.48 -5.78 -15.01
N ASP A 263 16.65 -6.40 -14.17
CA ASP A 263 16.68 -7.83 -13.86
C ASP A 263 15.26 -8.41 -13.86
N MET A 264 15.07 -9.50 -14.61
CA MET A 264 13.76 -10.14 -14.78
C MET A 264 13.21 -10.77 -13.49
N ARG A 265 14.07 -11.07 -12.51
CA ARG A 265 13.64 -11.55 -11.19
C ARG A 265 12.78 -10.53 -10.44
N ASP A 266 12.84 -9.26 -10.84
CA ASP A 266 12.03 -8.19 -10.26
C ASP A 266 10.64 -8.05 -10.88
N LEU A 267 10.27 -8.92 -11.82
CA LEU A 267 8.97 -8.86 -12.47
C LEU A 267 7.81 -8.99 -11.47
N ALA A 268 7.83 -10.01 -10.60
CA ALA A 268 6.77 -10.21 -9.61
C ALA A 268 6.64 -9.02 -8.64
N PRO A 269 7.72 -8.52 -8.01
CA PRO A 269 7.68 -7.28 -7.22
C PRO A 269 7.13 -6.09 -8.02
N ALA A 270 7.58 -5.87 -9.26
CA ALA A 270 7.16 -4.75 -10.07
C ALA A 270 5.66 -4.82 -10.44
N VAL A 271 5.16 -6.02 -10.75
CA VAL A 271 3.73 -6.26 -10.98
C VAL A 271 2.93 -6.02 -9.70
N ALA A 272 3.35 -6.57 -8.56
CA ALA A 272 2.67 -6.39 -7.28
C ALA A 272 2.57 -4.90 -6.90
N ARG A 273 3.67 -4.14 -7.04
CA ARG A 273 3.71 -2.70 -6.79
C ARG A 273 2.84 -1.91 -7.77
N SER A 274 2.77 -2.33 -9.04
CA SER A 274 1.92 -1.70 -10.05
C SER A 274 0.43 -1.93 -9.77
N ARG A 275 0.04 -3.17 -9.45
CA ARG A 275 -1.33 -3.51 -9.04
C ARG A 275 -1.74 -2.71 -7.81
N ARG A 276 -0.82 -2.60 -6.84
CA ARG A 276 -1.03 -1.81 -5.64
C ARG A 276 -1.19 -0.34 -5.95
N LEU A 277 -0.30 0.28 -6.71
CA LEU A 277 -0.36 1.71 -7.05
C LEU A 277 -1.72 2.11 -7.63
N PHE A 278 -2.29 1.28 -8.50
CA PHE A 278 -3.58 1.49 -9.14
C PHE A 278 -4.76 0.87 -8.36
N ASP A 279 -4.51 0.23 -7.22
CA ASP A 279 -5.52 -0.37 -6.35
C ASP A 279 -6.40 -1.42 -7.06
N LEU A 280 -5.78 -2.20 -7.95
CA LEU A 280 -6.50 -3.10 -8.88
C LEU A 280 -7.21 -4.28 -8.19
N ASP A 281 -6.78 -4.60 -6.97
CA ASP A 281 -7.31 -5.70 -6.17
C ASP A 281 -8.46 -5.28 -5.24
N ALA A 282 -8.79 -3.99 -5.17
CA ALA A 282 -9.92 -3.51 -4.39
C ALA A 282 -11.26 -3.97 -4.98
N ASP A 283 -12.26 -4.12 -4.10
CA ASP A 283 -13.65 -4.39 -4.47
C ASP A 283 -14.44 -3.07 -4.56
N PRO A 284 -14.50 -2.43 -5.74
CA PRO A 284 -15.12 -1.11 -5.88
C PRO A 284 -16.61 -1.14 -5.55
N THR A 285 -17.30 -2.25 -5.83
CA THR A 285 -18.74 -2.37 -5.57
C THR A 285 -19.02 -2.32 -4.08
N ALA A 286 -18.28 -3.07 -3.26
CA ALA A 286 -18.46 -3.04 -1.81
C ALA A 286 -18.18 -1.65 -1.19
N VAL A 287 -17.18 -0.95 -1.73
CA VAL A 287 -16.85 0.43 -1.33
C VAL A 287 -17.98 1.38 -1.72
N ASP A 288 -18.37 1.37 -2.99
CA ASP A 288 -19.39 2.27 -3.53
C ASP A 288 -20.75 2.03 -2.85
N ASP A 289 -21.16 0.76 -2.66
CA ASP A 289 -22.38 0.42 -1.95
C ASP A 289 -22.37 1.01 -0.54
N THR A 290 -21.26 0.89 0.20
CA THR A 290 -21.15 1.46 1.55
C THR A 290 -21.25 2.98 1.53
N LEU A 291 -20.49 3.66 0.66
CA LEU A 291 -20.44 5.11 0.61
C LEU A 291 -21.74 5.73 0.06
N ALA A 292 -22.46 5.02 -0.81
CA ALA A 292 -23.73 5.48 -1.38
C ALA A 292 -24.87 5.59 -0.35
N HIS A 293 -24.75 4.93 0.81
CA HIS A 293 -25.72 5.08 1.90
C HIS A 293 -25.69 6.48 2.53
N ASP A 294 -24.59 7.22 2.37
CA ASP A 294 -24.51 8.60 2.82
C ASP A 294 -25.05 9.55 1.73
N PRO A 295 -26.12 10.32 2.00
CA PRO A 295 -26.68 11.27 1.04
C PRO A 295 -25.66 12.28 0.49
N ALA A 296 -24.65 12.66 1.28
CA ALA A 296 -23.62 13.61 0.85
C ALA A 296 -22.64 13.02 -0.18
N LEU A 297 -22.46 11.69 -0.20
CA LEU A 297 -21.56 11.00 -1.13
C LEU A 297 -22.32 10.26 -2.25
N ALA A 298 -23.62 10.01 -2.09
CA ALA A 298 -24.44 9.24 -3.02
C ALA A 298 -24.37 9.76 -4.46
N GLU A 299 -24.37 11.08 -4.66
CA GLU A 299 -24.24 11.69 -6.00
C GLU A 299 -22.89 11.38 -6.64
N SER A 300 -21.80 11.61 -5.88
CA SER A 300 -20.44 11.33 -6.34
C SER A 300 -20.25 9.84 -6.65
N VAL A 301 -20.83 8.94 -5.85
CA VAL A 301 -20.76 7.50 -6.10
C VAL A 301 -21.49 7.12 -7.37
N ARG A 302 -22.69 7.65 -7.59
CA ARG A 302 -23.50 7.35 -8.78
C ARG A 302 -22.88 7.89 -10.06
N THR A 303 -22.28 9.08 -10.02
CA THR A 303 -21.68 9.75 -11.18
C THR A 303 -20.27 9.26 -11.46
N GLU A 304 -19.50 8.94 -10.43
CA GLU A 304 -18.12 8.47 -10.51
C GLU A 304 -17.95 7.15 -9.74
N PRO A 305 -18.51 6.03 -10.26
CA PRO A 305 -18.34 4.72 -9.64
C PRO A 305 -16.92 4.18 -9.89
N GLY A 306 -16.41 3.36 -8.97
CA GLY A 306 -15.11 2.72 -9.12
C GLY A 306 -13.92 3.63 -8.89
N ILE A 307 -14.08 4.70 -8.10
CA ILE A 307 -12.98 5.52 -7.60
C ILE A 307 -12.04 4.64 -6.76
N ARG A 308 -10.74 4.74 -7.03
CA ARG A 308 -9.68 3.96 -6.38
C ARG A 308 -8.93 4.78 -5.35
N LEU A 309 -8.26 4.09 -4.42
CA LEU A 309 -7.28 4.67 -3.52
C LEU A 309 -5.88 4.51 -4.13
N PRO A 310 -5.29 5.54 -4.76
CA PRO A 310 -4.00 5.36 -5.43
C PRO A 310 -2.93 5.12 -4.36
N HIS A 311 -2.28 3.97 -4.29
CA HIS A 311 -1.32 3.68 -3.21
C HIS A 311 0.08 4.26 -3.51
N ALA A 312 1.12 3.75 -2.86
CA ALA A 312 2.52 3.99 -3.16
C ALA A 312 3.19 2.71 -3.69
N VAL A 313 4.24 2.84 -4.51
CA VAL A 313 5.09 1.68 -4.84
C VAL A 313 6.19 1.43 -3.81
N ASP A 314 6.47 2.44 -2.99
CA ASP A 314 7.52 2.46 -1.98
C ASP A 314 7.04 3.29 -0.79
N GLY A 315 7.10 2.72 0.40
CA GLY A 315 6.55 3.36 1.59
C GLY A 315 7.41 4.49 2.13
N PHE A 316 8.73 4.38 1.98
CA PHE A 316 9.66 5.43 2.40
C PHE A 316 9.49 6.69 1.53
N GLU A 317 9.40 6.54 0.22
CA GLU A 317 9.05 7.61 -0.72
C GLU A 317 7.77 8.33 -0.28
N MET A 318 6.73 7.57 0.09
CA MET A 318 5.47 8.16 0.54
C MET A 318 5.61 8.93 1.85
N ALA A 319 6.41 8.45 2.80
CA ALA A 319 6.71 9.18 4.03
C ALA A 319 7.50 10.48 3.76
N VAL A 320 8.51 10.43 2.89
CA VAL A 320 9.26 11.63 2.47
C VAL A 320 8.34 12.66 1.82
N ARG A 321 7.44 12.22 0.93
CA ARG A 321 6.42 13.08 0.30
C ARG A 321 5.51 13.70 1.34
N ALA A 322 4.98 12.89 2.27
CA ALA A 322 4.07 13.34 3.33
C ALA A 322 4.71 14.43 4.22
N ILE A 323 5.94 14.19 4.68
CA ILE A 323 6.69 15.13 5.51
C ILE A 323 6.96 16.43 4.74
N THR A 324 7.38 16.31 3.48
CA THR A 324 7.69 17.50 2.66
C THR A 324 6.44 18.36 2.43
N THR A 325 5.26 17.74 2.28
CA THR A 325 3.97 18.44 2.07
C THR A 325 3.36 19.08 3.32
N GLN A 326 3.94 18.87 4.51
CA GLN A 326 3.38 19.44 5.75
C GLN A 326 3.22 20.96 5.64
N GLN A 327 2.00 21.45 5.87
CA GLN A 327 1.66 22.88 5.96
C GLN A 327 2.02 23.72 4.72
N ILE A 328 2.25 23.10 3.56
CA ILE A 328 2.57 23.80 2.31
C ILE A 328 1.72 23.27 1.15
N SER A 329 1.70 24.01 0.04
CA SER A 329 1.02 23.56 -1.18
C SER A 329 1.72 22.35 -1.82
N LEU A 330 0.96 21.56 -2.60
CA LEU A 330 1.53 20.47 -3.41
C LEU A 330 2.59 20.98 -4.38
N ALA A 331 2.40 22.15 -4.99
CA ALA A 331 3.38 22.74 -5.92
C ALA A 331 4.70 23.05 -5.21
N SER A 332 4.65 23.68 -4.04
CA SER A 332 5.84 23.97 -3.24
C SER A 332 6.57 22.69 -2.79
N ALA A 333 5.82 21.67 -2.37
CA ALA A 333 6.39 20.39 -1.98
C ALA A 333 7.08 19.69 -3.16
N ARG A 334 6.49 19.73 -4.36
CA ARG A 334 7.11 19.20 -5.59
C ARG A 334 8.43 19.89 -5.89
N THR A 335 8.52 21.22 -5.77
CA THR A 335 9.78 21.95 -5.95
C THR A 335 10.87 21.44 -4.99
N THR A 336 10.54 21.28 -3.72
CA THR A 336 11.49 20.76 -2.72
C THR A 336 11.92 19.32 -3.03
N LEU A 337 10.99 18.44 -3.38
CA LEU A 337 11.28 17.04 -3.73
C LEU A 337 12.14 16.94 -5.00
N THR A 338 11.85 17.74 -6.03
CA THR A 338 12.67 17.80 -7.25
C THR A 338 14.10 18.23 -6.92
N ARG A 339 14.29 19.24 -6.06
CA ARG A 339 15.63 19.66 -5.63
C ARG A 339 16.41 18.55 -4.92
N LEU A 340 15.75 17.79 -4.04
CA LEU A 340 16.36 16.63 -3.39
C LEU A 340 16.78 15.56 -4.42
N LEU A 341 15.93 15.28 -5.40
CA LEU A 341 16.19 14.31 -6.47
C LEU A 341 17.37 14.74 -7.36
N THR A 342 17.43 16.01 -7.75
CA THR A 342 18.54 16.55 -8.56
C THR A 342 19.86 16.43 -7.83
N ALA A 343 19.92 16.80 -6.54
CA ALA A 343 21.14 16.73 -5.75
C ALA A 343 21.65 15.31 -5.49
N ALA A 344 20.78 14.30 -5.50
CA ALA A 344 21.17 12.91 -5.35
C ALA A 344 21.66 12.26 -6.65
N THR A 345 21.53 12.94 -7.79
CA THR A 345 21.98 12.40 -9.08
C THR A 345 23.47 12.74 -9.24
N PRO A 346 24.37 11.77 -9.51
CA PRO A 346 25.76 12.09 -9.80
C PRO A 346 25.80 12.99 -11.04
N THR A 347 26.25 14.24 -10.89
CA THR A 347 26.55 15.08 -12.05
C THR A 347 27.76 14.48 -12.75
N ASN A 348 27.60 14.05 -14.00
CA ASN A 348 28.76 13.90 -14.87
C ASN A 348 29.48 15.26 -14.95
N PRO A 349 30.81 15.35 -14.89
CA PRO A 349 31.54 16.62 -14.92
C PRO A 349 31.46 17.40 -16.25
N GLY A 350 30.47 17.11 -17.11
CA GLY A 350 30.28 17.75 -18.43
C GLY A 350 29.01 18.58 -18.57
N ASP A 351 28.05 18.49 -17.64
CA ASP A 351 26.71 19.11 -17.82
C ASP A 351 26.51 20.38 -16.95
N GLN A 352 27.58 20.97 -16.42
CA GLN A 352 27.50 22.28 -15.76
C GLN A 352 27.55 23.41 -16.81
N GLU A 353 26.44 23.63 -17.52
CA GLU A 353 26.12 24.99 -17.96
C GLU A 353 25.19 25.65 -16.95
N VAL A 354 25.77 26.66 -16.34
CA VAL A 354 25.27 27.45 -15.23
C VAL A 354 24.02 28.23 -15.63
N CYS A 355 22.91 28.01 -14.94
CA CYS A 355 21.79 28.96 -14.89
C CYS A 355 21.69 29.52 -13.47
N VAL A 356 22.54 30.51 -13.15
CA VAL A 356 22.24 31.44 -12.05
C VAL A 356 21.28 32.47 -12.63
N ALA A 357 20.01 32.41 -12.24
CA ALA A 357 19.08 33.51 -12.45
C ALA A 357 18.96 34.28 -11.13
N GLU A 358 19.54 35.48 -11.14
CA GLU A 358 19.42 36.48 -10.08
C GLU A 358 17.97 36.92 -9.85
N SER A 359 17.68 37.28 -8.61
CA SER A 359 16.41 37.76 -8.09
C SER A 359 16.09 39.21 -8.50
N ALA A 360 14.85 39.48 -8.96
CA ALA A 360 14.17 40.79 -8.89
C ALA A 360 12.64 40.65 -9.15
N PRO A 361 11.76 41.64 -8.87
CA PRO A 361 10.66 41.50 -7.91
C PRO A 361 9.23 41.49 -8.52
N ALA A 362 8.26 41.39 -7.60
CA ALA A 362 6.82 41.18 -7.79
C ALA A 362 6.10 42.16 -8.74
N GLY A 363 5.26 41.60 -9.62
CA GLY A 363 4.22 42.29 -10.39
C GLY A 363 3.21 41.28 -10.98
N ARG A 364 1.91 41.54 -10.79
CA ARG A 364 0.80 40.65 -11.20
C ARG A 364 0.51 40.72 -12.71
N LYS A 365 0.41 39.52 -13.35
CA LYS A 365 -0.51 39.00 -14.42
C LYS A 365 -0.70 39.82 -15.73
N PRO A 366 -0.95 39.20 -16.92
CA PRO A 366 -1.95 38.12 -17.13
C PRO A 366 -1.59 37.00 -18.13
N LEU A 367 -2.51 36.03 -18.20
CA LEU A 367 -2.53 34.87 -19.09
C LEU A 367 -2.48 35.26 -20.58
N ASP A 368 -1.81 34.37 -21.31
CA ASP A 368 -2.07 33.90 -22.68
C ASP A 368 -0.92 34.20 -23.64
N GLN A 369 -0.20 33.13 -24.00
CA GLN A 369 0.46 32.96 -25.28
C GLN A 369 0.96 31.53 -25.42
N ARG A 370 0.31 30.82 -26.35
CA ARG A 370 0.82 29.62 -27.01
C ARG A 370 2.19 29.96 -27.61
N GLY A 371 3.21 29.23 -27.22
CA GLY A 371 4.55 29.29 -27.79
C GLY A 371 5.06 27.87 -28.01
N GLU A 372 5.02 27.44 -29.26
CA GLU A 372 5.67 26.24 -29.76
C GLU A 372 7.19 26.39 -29.55
N GLY A 373 7.75 25.61 -28.62
CA GLY A 373 9.18 25.51 -28.39
C GLY A 373 9.57 24.03 -28.46
N GLY A 374 10.18 23.64 -29.58
CA GLY A 374 10.52 22.25 -29.90
C GLY A 374 11.29 21.55 -28.79
N ALA A 375 10.67 20.52 -28.22
CA ALA A 375 11.32 19.54 -27.37
C ALA A 375 12.32 18.74 -28.20
N ARG A 376 13.58 19.16 -28.19
CA ARG A 376 14.70 18.27 -28.52
C ARG A 376 14.76 17.20 -27.43
N GLY A 377 14.51 15.96 -27.83
CA GLY A 377 14.49 14.80 -26.94
C GLY A 377 15.84 14.53 -26.29
N GLY A 378 15.85 14.55 -24.96
CA GLY A 378 16.87 13.89 -24.14
C GLY A 378 16.31 12.57 -23.64
N GLY A 379 16.79 11.46 -24.20
CA GLY A 379 16.43 10.09 -23.78
C GLY A 379 17.03 9.71 -22.43
N GLY A 380 16.59 10.36 -21.35
CA GLY A 380 16.85 9.91 -19.98
C GLY A 380 15.68 9.05 -19.49
N GLY A 381 15.92 7.78 -19.22
CA GLY A 381 14.89 6.89 -18.62
C GLY A 381 14.45 7.38 -17.25
N LEU A 382 13.26 6.99 -16.81
CA LEU A 382 12.76 7.38 -15.48
C LEU A 382 13.54 6.64 -14.39
N ARG A 383 13.93 7.35 -13.32
CA ARG A 383 14.61 6.75 -12.16
C ARG A 383 13.65 6.44 -11.03
N GLY A 384 13.98 5.45 -10.21
CA GLY A 384 13.34 5.28 -8.91
C GLY A 384 13.61 6.47 -7.98
N PHE A 385 12.76 6.62 -6.96
CA PHE A 385 12.93 7.63 -5.93
C PHE A 385 14.20 7.38 -5.08
N LEU A 386 14.54 8.31 -4.18
CA LEU A 386 15.67 8.19 -3.27
C LEU A 386 15.45 7.09 -2.23
N SER A 387 16.50 6.34 -1.91
CA SER A 387 16.57 5.48 -0.73
C SER A 387 16.76 6.28 0.55
N ALA A 388 16.54 5.61 1.68
CA ALA A 388 16.84 6.15 3.00
C ALA A 388 18.31 6.54 3.13
N GLU A 389 19.22 5.71 2.62
CA GLU A 389 20.66 5.95 2.64
C GLU A 389 21.06 7.15 1.78
N GLU A 390 20.50 7.26 0.56
CA GLU A 390 20.72 8.44 -0.30
C GLU A 390 20.24 9.72 0.38
N VAL A 391 19.06 9.69 1.01
CA VAL A 391 18.53 10.85 1.76
C VAL A 391 19.43 11.23 2.93
N LEU A 392 19.96 10.26 3.67
CA LEU A 392 20.88 10.51 4.78
C LEU A 392 22.21 11.11 4.29
N GLY A 393 22.66 10.74 3.09
CA GLY A 393 23.87 11.27 2.45
C GLY A 393 23.74 12.68 1.85
N LEU A 394 22.53 13.26 1.75
CA LEU A 394 22.36 14.58 1.14
C LEU A 394 22.94 15.71 2.01
N PRO A 395 23.57 16.74 1.41
CA PRO A 395 24.02 17.93 2.12
C PRO A 395 22.86 18.73 2.73
N GLU A 396 23.07 19.38 3.87
CA GLU A 396 22.01 20.11 4.58
C GLU A 396 21.35 21.24 3.77
N GLY A 397 22.15 21.95 2.96
CA GLY A 397 21.67 23.07 2.15
C GLY A 397 20.63 22.69 1.09
N VAL A 398 20.55 21.40 0.71
CA VAL A 398 19.65 20.91 -0.34
C VAL A 398 18.20 20.79 0.16
N PHE A 399 17.96 20.61 1.46
CA PHE A 399 16.62 20.36 1.96
C PHE A 399 15.71 21.58 1.83
N GLY A 400 16.27 22.80 1.96
CA GLY A 400 15.58 24.09 1.91
C GLY A 400 14.15 24.05 2.42
N MET A 401 14.03 23.61 3.68
CA MET A 401 12.82 23.46 4.48
C MET A 401 13.18 23.77 5.95
N PRO A 402 12.20 24.03 6.84
CA PRO A 402 12.46 24.29 8.25
C PRO A 402 13.26 23.16 8.92
N ALA A 403 14.12 23.51 9.88
CA ALA A 403 15.01 22.55 10.56
C ALA A 403 14.24 21.36 11.16
N GLY A 404 13.12 21.61 11.86
CA GLY A 404 12.31 20.53 12.42
C GLY A 404 11.76 19.54 11.39
N ARG A 405 11.41 20.00 10.18
CA ARG A 405 10.94 19.12 9.09
C ARG A 405 12.09 18.30 8.51
N ARG A 406 13.27 18.92 8.39
CA ARG A 406 14.49 18.23 7.97
C ARG A 406 14.87 17.11 8.94
N GLU A 407 14.84 17.40 10.24
CA GLU A 407 15.10 16.40 11.29
C GLU A 407 14.06 15.29 11.28
N ALA A 408 12.78 15.60 11.10
CA ALA A 408 11.72 14.58 10.97
C ALA A 408 11.98 13.64 9.77
N LEU A 409 12.35 14.21 8.62
CA LEU A 409 12.68 13.46 7.40
C LEU A 409 13.91 12.57 7.61
N ARG A 410 15.00 13.12 8.18
CA ARG A 410 16.21 12.34 8.51
C ARG A 410 15.94 11.26 9.56
N GLY A 411 15.07 11.53 10.54
CA GLY A 411 14.65 10.57 11.55
C GLY A 411 13.92 9.38 10.94
N VAL A 412 12.98 9.62 10.01
CA VAL A 412 12.32 8.55 9.27
C VAL A 412 13.31 7.78 8.40
N ALA A 413 14.22 8.47 7.70
CA ALA A 413 15.24 7.80 6.88
C ALA A 413 16.13 6.88 7.72
N ARG A 414 16.59 7.35 8.89
CA ARG A 414 17.39 6.52 9.81
C ARG A 414 16.61 5.29 10.29
N ALA A 415 15.38 5.48 10.77
CA ALA A 415 14.54 4.39 11.26
C ALA A 415 14.26 3.33 10.17
N VAL A 416 14.10 3.73 8.91
CA VAL A 416 13.93 2.79 7.80
C VAL A 416 15.25 2.08 7.46
N ALA A 417 16.37 2.80 7.36
CA ALA A 417 17.68 2.22 7.04
C ALA A 417 18.15 1.21 8.10
N GLU A 418 17.84 1.46 9.38
CA GLU A 418 18.16 0.57 10.51
C GLU A 418 17.14 -0.58 10.66
N GLY A 419 16.07 -0.60 9.86
CA GLY A 419 15.02 -1.62 9.91
C GLY A 419 14.09 -1.49 11.13
N GLU A 420 14.15 -0.37 11.85
CA GLU A 420 13.27 -0.08 12.98
C GLU A 420 11.85 0.32 12.54
N LEU A 421 11.67 0.79 11.31
CA LEU A 421 10.39 1.20 10.76
C LEU A 421 10.13 0.50 9.42
N ASP A 422 9.16 -0.41 9.40
CA ASP A 422 8.72 -1.09 8.18
C ASP A 422 7.55 -0.33 7.52
N LEU A 423 7.81 0.26 6.36
CA LEU A 423 6.81 0.95 5.54
C LEU A 423 6.42 0.16 4.29
N GLU A 424 6.87 -1.09 4.15
CA GLU A 424 6.52 -1.93 3.00
C GLU A 424 5.03 -2.33 3.03
N PRO A 425 4.42 -2.73 1.90
CA PRO A 425 2.99 -3.07 1.83
C PRO A 425 2.49 -4.16 2.79
N GLY A 426 3.38 -4.97 3.35
CA GLY A 426 3.09 -5.98 4.36
C GLY A 426 3.41 -5.59 5.80
N GLY A 427 3.88 -4.36 6.01
CA GLY A 427 4.18 -3.80 7.32
C GLY A 427 2.96 -3.75 8.24
N ASP A 428 3.22 -3.74 9.55
CA ASP A 428 2.17 -3.59 10.54
C ASP A 428 1.72 -2.13 10.59
N ARG A 429 0.45 -1.88 10.22
CA ARG A 429 -0.10 -0.53 10.14
C ARG A 429 -0.07 0.20 11.47
N GLU A 430 -0.43 -0.48 12.54
CA GLU A 430 -0.50 0.14 13.85
C GLU A 430 0.88 0.36 14.46
N ASP A 431 1.79 -0.58 14.26
CA ASP A 431 3.19 -0.41 14.69
C ASP A 431 3.86 0.73 13.91
N ALA A 432 3.67 0.78 12.58
CA ALA A 432 4.18 1.86 11.75
C ALA A 432 3.62 3.21 12.17
N VAL A 433 2.30 3.34 12.40
CA VAL A 433 1.70 4.59 12.91
C VAL A 433 2.29 4.96 14.27
N ARG A 434 2.37 4.03 15.22
CA ARG A 434 2.97 4.28 16.54
C ARG A 434 4.39 4.78 16.43
N ARG A 435 5.25 4.08 15.67
CA ARG A 435 6.66 4.44 15.48
C ARG A 435 6.82 5.77 14.77
N LEU A 436 6.03 6.03 13.72
CA LEU A 436 5.99 7.31 13.04
C LEU A 436 5.65 8.44 14.02
N THR A 437 4.57 8.32 14.80
CA THR A 437 4.17 9.37 15.76
C THR A 437 5.12 9.56 16.94
N ALA A 438 6.01 8.59 17.21
CA ALA A 438 7.05 8.73 18.21
C ALA A 438 8.23 9.59 17.72
N LEU A 439 8.37 9.80 16.41
CA LEU A 439 9.41 10.62 15.84
C LEU A 439 9.06 12.12 15.97
N PRO A 440 10.00 12.97 16.42
CA PRO A 440 9.80 14.41 16.48
C PRO A 440 9.40 14.99 15.12
N GLY A 441 8.35 15.82 15.10
CA GLY A 441 7.84 16.46 13.87
C GLY A 441 6.87 15.61 13.04
N ILE A 442 6.52 14.40 13.49
CA ILE A 442 5.54 13.54 12.82
C ILE A 442 4.25 13.45 13.64
N GLY A 443 3.23 14.20 13.22
CA GLY A 443 1.90 14.17 13.82
C GLY A 443 0.96 13.11 13.24
N ALA A 444 -0.25 13.00 13.83
CA ALA A 444 -1.29 12.05 13.43
C ALA A 444 -1.67 12.16 11.94
N TRP A 445 -1.71 13.36 11.36
CA TRP A 445 -1.99 13.56 9.94
C TRP A 445 -0.96 12.85 9.04
N THR A 446 0.34 13.04 9.32
CA THR A 446 1.42 12.43 8.52
C THR A 446 1.39 10.92 8.65
N ALA A 447 1.25 10.41 9.87
CA ALA A 447 1.19 8.97 10.12
C ALA A 447 -0.03 8.31 9.48
N GLY A 448 -1.21 8.96 9.57
CA GLY A 448 -2.43 8.52 8.91
C GLY A 448 -2.30 8.51 7.39
N TYR A 449 -1.74 9.57 6.80
CA TYR A 449 -1.53 9.64 5.35
C TYR A 449 -0.56 8.56 4.85
N VAL A 450 0.49 8.25 5.62
CA VAL A 450 1.39 7.11 5.33
C VAL A 450 0.66 5.77 5.50
N ALA A 451 -0.11 5.55 6.56
CA ALA A 451 -0.90 4.33 6.72
C ALA A 451 -1.88 4.10 5.54
N MET A 452 -2.59 5.15 5.16
CA MET A 452 -3.52 5.18 4.03
C MET A 452 -2.83 4.85 2.71
N ARG A 453 -1.78 5.61 2.34
CA ARG A 453 -1.17 5.55 1.00
C ARG A 453 -0.07 4.49 0.89
N ALA A 454 0.80 4.39 1.91
CA ALA A 454 1.97 3.50 1.91
C ALA A 454 1.66 2.07 2.37
N LEU A 455 0.77 1.89 3.34
CA LEU A 455 0.40 0.57 3.89
C LEU A 455 -0.97 0.08 3.42
N GLY A 456 -1.67 0.93 2.68
CA GLY A 456 -2.94 0.64 2.03
C GLY A 456 -4.04 0.37 3.02
N ASP A 457 -4.05 1.11 4.13
CA ASP A 457 -5.14 1.07 5.08
C ASP A 457 -6.40 1.66 4.43
N PRO A 458 -7.46 0.86 4.22
CA PRO A 458 -8.69 1.34 3.59
C PRO A 458 -9.55 2.20 4.51
N ASP A 459 -9.24 2.26 5.81
CA ASP A 459 -10.11 2.84 6.83
C ASP A 459 -9.46 3.99 7.62
N VAL A 460 -8.83 4.93 6.92
CA VAL A 460 -8.19 6.11 7.51
C VAL A 460 -8.94 7.37 7.10
N LEU A 461 -9.34 8.17 8.09
CA LEU A 461 -9.76 9.55 7.89
C LEU A 461 -8.59 10.49 8.22
N LEU A 462 -8.51 11.62 7.51
CA LEU A 462 -7.57 12.70 7.79
C LEU A 462 -8.33 13.98 8.18
N PRO A 463 -8.93 14.03 9.38
CA PRO A 463 -9.89 15.09 9.74
C PRO A 463 -9.27 16.50 9.83
N THR A 464 -7.95 16.59 10.02
CA THR A 464 -7.21 17.87 10.02
C THR A 464 -6.68 18.26 8.64
N ASP A 465 -6.87 17.43 7.61
CA ASP A 465 -6.42 17.73 6.25
C ASP A 465 -7.26 18.86 5.65
N LEU A 466 -6.60 19.89 5.13
CA LEU A 466 -7.28 21.07 4.62
C LEU A 466 -8.17 20.77 3.41
N ALA A 467 -7.75 19.86 2.53
CA ALA A 467 -8.54 19.50 1.36
C ALA A 467 -9.73 18.61 1.77
N VAL A 468 -9.55 17.67 2.72
CA VAL A 468 -10.67 16.91 3.30
C VAL A 468 -11.73 17.86 3.88
N ARG A 469 -11.31 18.85 4.67
CA ARG A 469 -12.24 19.82 5.28
C ARG A 469 -12.96 20.68 4.24
N ARG A 470 -12.25 21.16 3.22
CA ARG A 470 -12.86 21.91 2.10
C ARG A 470 -13.88 21.08 1.32
N GLY A 471 -13.54 19.83 1.03
CA GLY A 471 -14.45 18.89 0.39
C GLY A 471 -15.67 18.58 1.24
N ALA A 472 -15.47 18.42 2.56
CA ALA A 472 -16.57 18.26 3.51
C ALA A 472 -17.51 19.46 3.47
N THR A 473 -16.98 20.70 3.53
CA THR A 473 -17.79 21.92 3.39
C THR A 473 -18.55 21.96 2.05
N ALA A 474 -17.89 21.61 0.94
CA ALA A 474 -18.50 21.62 -0.39
C ALA A 474 -19.68 20.63 -0.51
N LEU A 475 -19.66 19.55 0.26
CA LEU A 475 -20.72 18.54 0.32
C LEU A 475 -21.73 18.77 1.48
N GLY A 476 -21.63 19.89 2.20
CA GLY A 476 -22.51 20.20 3.33
C GLY A 476 -22.27 19.35 4.58
N LEU A 477 -21.09 18.77 4.72
CA LEU A 477 -20.65 17.97 5.86
C LEU A 477 -19.99 18.84 6.94
N PRO A 478 -19.87 18.34 8.19
CA PRO A 478 -19.09 19.01 9.22
C PRO A 478 -17.64 19.21 8.77
N ASP A 479 -17.07 20.40 8.95
CA ASP A 479 -15.69 20.72 8.58
C ASP A 479 -14.74 20.80 9.79
N ASP A 480 -15.27 20.77 11.01
CA ASP A 480 -14.47 20.66 12.23
C ASP A 480 -13.92 19.24 12.40
N PRO A 481 -12.61 19.06 12.71
CA PRO A 481 -11.99 17.74 12.78
C PRO A 481 -12.70 16.73 13.70
N LYS A 482 -13.18 17.17 14.88
CA LYS A 482 -13.77 16.27 15.88
C LYS A 482 -15.15 15.78 15.43
N THR A 483 -15.97 16.69 14.93
CA THR A 483 -17.32 16.37 14.44
C THR A 483 -17.28 15.60 13.13
N LEU A 484 -16.34 15.91 12.23
CA LEU A 484 -16.13 15.15 11.00
C LEU A 484 -15.65 13.72 11.28
N ASP A 485 -14.76 13.52 12.26
CA ASP A 485 -14.30 12.18 12.64
C ASP A 485 -15.45 11.29 13.15
N ALA A 486 -16.29 11.83 14.04
CA ALA A 486 -17.49 11.14 14.51
C ALA A 486 -18.51 10.90 13.39
N TYR A 487 -18.64 11.84 12.44
CA TYR A 487 -19.50 11.67 11.27
C TYR A 487 -19.01 10.52 10.39
N ALA A 488 -17.71 10.45 10.14
CA ALA A 488 -17.09 9.51 9.21
C ALA A 488 -17.18 8.03 9.63
N ASP A 489 -17.57 7.72 10.87
CA ASP A 489 -17.74 6.33 11.34
C ASP A 489 -18.73 5.53 10.48
N ARG A 490 -19.70 6.19 9.85
CA ARG A 490 -20.64 5.58 8.89
C ARG A 490 -19.99 5.03 7.62
N TRP A 491 -18.81 5.54 7.26
CA TRP A 491 -18.08 5.13 6.05
C TRP A 491 -17.14 3.97 6.33
N ARG A 492 -17.07 3.47 7.56
CA ARG A 492 -16.26 2.28 7.88
C ARG A 492 -16.80 1.05 7.12
N PRO A 493 -15.91 0.14 6.67
CA PRO A 493 -14.45 0.16 6.84
C PRO A 493 -13.68 0.85 5.69
N TRP A 494 -14.28 1.84 5.01
CA TRP A 494 -13.78 2.45 3.77
C TRP A 494 -13.51 3.97 3.87
N ARG A 495 -13.18 4.48 5.06
CA ARG A 495 -12.94 5.93 5.27
C ARG A 495 -11.84 6.51 4.36
N SER A 496 -10.84 5.72 3.97
CA SER A 496 -9.81 6.19 3.03
C SER A 496 -10.36 6.48 1.62
N TYR A 497 -11.38 5.75 1.18
CA TYR A 497 -12.05 6.02 -0.10
C TYR A 497 -12.95 7.25 -0.01
N ALA A 498 -13.60 7.47 1.14
CA ALA A 498 -14.32 8.72 1.41
C ALA A 498 -13.35 9.92 1.36
N VAL A 499 -12.13 9.80 1.91
CA VAL A 499 -11.09 10.85 1.78
C VAL A 499 -10.77 11.17 0.31
N ILE A 500 -10.67 10.18 -0.58
CA ILE A 500 -10.46 10.43 -2.01
C ILE A 500 -11.63 11.23 -2.60
N ARG A 501 -12.87 10.89 -2.26
CA ARG A 501 -14.06 11.63 -2.73
C ARG A 501 -14.09 13.06 -2.18
N LEU A 502 -13.73 13.26 -0.90
CA LEU A 502 -13.63 14.59 -0.30
C LEU A 502 -12.54 15.44 -0.97
N TRP A 503 -11.37 14.87 -1.30
CA TRP A 503 -10.35 15.60 -2.05
C TRP A 503 -10.77 15.98 -3.46
N ARG A 504 -11.68 15.23 -4.10
CA ARG A 504 -12.24 15.58 -5.41
C ARG A 504 -13.28 16.69 -5.34
N ALA A 505 -13.99 16.79 -4.21
CA ALA A 505 -14.97 17.86 -3.98
C ALA A 505 -14.34 19.20 -3.56
N ALA A 506 -13.08 19.19 -3.13
CA ALA A 506 -12.32 20.34 -2.62
C ALA A 506 -11.65 21.16 -3.74
#